data_AF-A0A512B0G0-F1
#
_entry.id   AF-A0A512B0G0-F1
#
_cell.length_a   1.000
_cell.length_b   1.000
_cell.length_c   1.000
_cell.angle_alpha   90.00
_cell.angle_beta   90.00
_cell.angle_gamma   90.00
#
_symmetry.space_group_name_H-M   'P 1'
#
loop_
_entity.id
_entity.type
_entity.pdbx_description
1 polymer ?
#
loop_
_entity_poly.entity_id
_entity_poly.type
_entity_poly.pdbx_seq_one_letter_code
_entity_poly.pdbx_strand_id
1 'polypeptide(L)'
;MKNLILSFAFLAQTAVALAAIPHTTARPTDNIMAVTTRYENVKMHRQPGTSTEVLKSLRSTDGIRYVRQYNQSWSIVLVDGQVGYVLTTELGKTKNNTKVMLARK
;
A
#
# COMPACT_ATOMS: atom_id res chain seq x y z
N MET A 1 5.03 2.62 -38.93
CA MET A 1 4.06 3.18 -37.98
C MET A 1 2.95 2.15 -37.81
N LYS A 2 2.85 1.48 -36.65
CA LYS A 2 1.83 0.45 -36.39
C LYS A 2 1.16 0.76 -35.06
N ASN A 3 -0.05 1.25 -35.18
CA ASN A 3 -0.92 1.64 -34.07
C ASN A 3 -1.56 0.36 -33.56
N LEU A 4 -1.18 -0.11 -32.37
CA LEU A 4 -1.84 -1.24 -31.73
C LEU A 4 -2.92 -0.70 -30.79
N ILE A 5 -4.15 -0.68 -31.30
CA ILE A 5 -5.37 -0.44 -30.55
C ILE A 5 -5.60 -1.68 -29.67
N LEU A 6 -5.44 -1.56 -28.35
CA LEU A 6 -5.79 -2.62 -27.41
C LEU A 6 -7.21 -2.33 -26.88
N SER A 7 -8.22 -2.78 -27.62
CA SER A 7 -9.62 -2.64 -27.25
C SER A 7 -10.05 -3.69 -26.21
N PHE A 8 -10.50 -3.17 -25.06
CA PHE A 8 -11.81 -3.41 -24.46
C PHE A 8 -12.24 -4.84 -24.07
N ALA A 9 -12.27 -5.10 -22.78
CA ALA A 9 -13.20 -6.03 -22.15
C ALA A 9 -13.74 -5.42 -20.84
N PHE A 10 -14.71 -4.52 -20.97
CA PHE A 10 -15.55 -4.07 -19.86
C PHE A 10 -16.71 -5.06 -19.72
N LEU A 11 -16.51 -6.12 -18.94
CA LEU A 11 -17.62 -7.01 -18.56
C LEU A 11 -18.47 -6.31 -17.50
N ALA A 12 -19.62 -5.78 -17.93
CA ALA A 12 -20.67 -5.36 -17.03
C ALA A 12 -21.27 -6.60 -16.35
N GLN A 13 -20.91 -6.85 -15.09
CA GLN A 13 -21.61 -7.80 -14.24
C GLN A 13 -22.66 -7.04 -13.43
N THR A 14 -23.94 -7.31 -13.70
CA THR A 14 -25.06 -6.86 -12.88
C THR A 14 -25.59 -8.04 -12.09
N ALA A 15 -25.59 -7.93 -10.76
CA ALA A 15 -26.48 -8.67 -9.87
C ALA A 15 -26.72 -7.81 -8.61
N VAL A 16 -28.01 -7.67 -8.28
CA VAL A 16 -28.59 -6.76 -7.30
C VAL A 16 -28.48 -7.32 -5.87
N ALA A 17 -28.43 -6.41 -4.89
CA ALA A 17 -28.13 -6.59 -3.47
C ALA A 17 -29.13 -7.41 -2.65
N LEU A 18 -28.64 -8.05 -1.57
CA LEU A 18 -29.42 -8.28 -0.34
C LEU A 18 -28.49 -8.39 0.91
N ALA A 19 -28.58 -7.35 1.76
CA ALA A 19 -28.39 -7.29 3.22
C ALA A 19 -27.14 -7.88 3.95
N ALA A 20 -26.62 -7.03 4.85
CA ALA A 20 -25.68 -7.27 5.96
C ALA A 20 -24.16 -7.26 5.66
N ILE A 21 -23.57 -6.08 5.90
CA ILE A 21 -22.14 -5.82 6.13
C ILE A 21 -21.72 -6.66 7.35
N PRO A 22 -20.72 -7.54 7.20
CA PRO A 22 -19.34 -7.14 7.43
C PRO A 22 -18.47 -7.46 6.22
N HIS A 23 -18.04 -6.41 5.52
CA HIS A 23 -16.85 -6.47 4.68
C HIS A 23 -15.64 -6.63 5.60
N THR A 24 -15.34 -7.85 6.03
CA THR A 24 -14.01 -8.25 6.46
C THR A 24 -13.95 -9.76 6.31
N THR A 25 -13.12 -10.25 5.39
CA THR A 25 -12.02 -11.17 5.73
C THR A 25 -11.05 -11.20 4.54
N ALA A 26 -10.31 -10.11 4.33
CA ALA A 26 -8.98 -10.25 3.76
C ALA A 26 -8.07 -10.61 4.94
N ARG A 27 -7.89 -11.91 5.20
CA ARG A 27 -6.79 -12.37 6.07
C ARG A 27 -5.55 -12.53 5.20
N PRO A 28 -4.61 -11.60 5.34
CA PRO A 28 -3.29 -11.97 5.83
C PRO A 28 -3.10 -11.28 7.17
N THR A 29 -3.28 -12.04 8.25
CA THR A 29 -2.63 -11.70 9.52
C THR A 29 -1.16 -12.02 9.35
N ASP A 30 -0.42 -11.06 8.81
CA ASP A 30 1.02 -10.99 8.98
C ASP A 30 1.37 -9.52 9.11
N ASN A 31 1.36 -9.05 10.35
CA ASN A 31 2.08 -7.86 10.80
C ASN A 31 1.97 -6.63 9.87
N ILE A 32 0.79 -6.03 9.78
CA ILE A 32 0.66 -4.70 9.16
C ILE A 32 1.38 -3.70 10.07
N MET A 33 2.64 -3.40 9.75
CA MET A 33 3.47 -2.49 10.52
C MET A 33 3.23 -1.07 10.05
N ALA A 34 3.02 -0.15 10.99
CA ALA A 34 3.12 1.27 10.68
C ALA A 34 4.57 1.57 10.26
N VAL A 35 4.74 2.26 9.14
CA VAL A 35 6.04 2.71 8.62
C VAL A 35 5.96 4.19 8.29
N THR A 36 7.11 4.86 8.26
CA THR A 36 7.22 6.25 7.80
C THR A 36 8.03 6.29 6.51
N THR A 37 7.95 7.38 5.76
CA THR A 37 8.94 7.63 4.70
C THR A 37 10.22 8.23 5.29
N ARG A 38 11.36 8.00 4.64
CA ARG A 38 12.64 8.64 4.98
C ARG A 38 12.76 10.05 4.43
N TYR A 39 12.07 10.31 3.32
CA TYR A 39 12.10 11.56 2.60
C TYR A 39 10.68 12.08 2.41
N GLU A 40 10.60 13.36 2.05
CA GLU A 40 9.37 13.98 1.61
C GLU A 40 9.13 13.70 0.12
N ASN A 41 7.87 13.71 -0.29
CA ASN A 41 7.45 13.54 -1.69
C ASN A 41 7.79 12.16 -2.31
N VAL A 42 7.82 11.11 -1.49
CA VAL A 42 8.04 9.73 -1.93
C VAL A 42 6.87 9.26 -2.78
N LYS A 43 7.14 8.68 -3.94
CA LYS A 43 6.09 8.30 -4.89
C LYS A 43 5.52 6.92 -4.58
N MET A 44 4.20 6.88 -4.41
CA MET A 44 3.44 5.64 -4.41
C MET A 44 2.92 5.40 -5.83
N HIS A 45 3.33 4.29 -6.41
CA HIS A 45 3.01 3.91 -7.78
C HIS A 45 1.91 2.85 -7.84
N ARG A 46 1.20 2.82 -8.96
CA ARG A 46 0.15 1.80 -9.22
C ARG A 46 0.72 0.41 -9.48
N GLN A 47 1.95 0.35 -10.00
CA GLN A 47 2.68 -0.87 -10.31
C GLN A 47 4.14 -0.73 -9.84
N PRO A 48 4.90 -1.83 -9.70
CA PRO A 48 6.30 -1.80 -9.25
C PRO A 48 7.23 -1.30 -10.37
N GLY A 49 7.19 0.00 -10.66
CA GLY A 49 8.03 0.66 -11.66
C GLY A 49 7.90 2.19 -11.60
N THR A 50 9.02 2.90 -11.80
CA THR A 50 9.08 4.37 -11.69
C THR A 50 8.41 5.10 -12.85
N SER A 51 8.23 4.44 -14.01
CA SER A 51 7.50 4.97 -15.16
C SER A 51 5.99 4.71 -15.12
N THR A 52 5.48 4.19 -14.01
CA THR A 52 4.06 3.86 -13.85
C THR A 52 3.32 5.00 -13.15
N GLU A 53 1.99 5.02 -13.29
CA GLU A 53 1.13 6.03 -12.67
C GLU A 53 1.46 6.26 -11.19
N VAL A 54 1.69 7.51 -10.82
CA VAL A 54 1.84 7.95 -9.43
C VAL A 54 0.46 8.12 -8.84
N LEU A 55 0.09 7.24 -7.90
CA LEU A 55 -1.17 7.31 -7.18
C LEU A 55 -1.14 8.42 -6.12
N LYS A 56 -0.02 8.54 -5.40
CA LYS A 56 0.13 9.51 -4.32
C LYS A 56 1.58 9.94 -4.13
N SER A 57 1.76 11.16 -3.65
CA SER A 57 3.02 11.64 -3.08
C SER A 57 2.93 11.57 -1.56
N LEU A 58 3.82 10.79 -0.96
CA LEU A 58 3.84 10.46 0.45
C LEU A 58 4.86 11.31 1.22
N ARG A 59 4.51 11.59 2.48
CA ARG A 59 5.31 12.35 3.45
C ARG A 59 5.51 11.56 4.72
N SER A 60 6.48 11.99 5.54
CA SER A 60 6.81 11.31 6.80
C SER A 60 5.65 11.28 7.81
N THR A 61 4.70 12.21 7.69
CA THR A 61 3.51 12.34 8.53
C THR A 61 2.33 11.49 8.07
N ASP A 62 2.41 10.84 6.90
CA ASP A 62 1.29 10.06 6.37
C ASP A 62 1.13 8.73 7.12
N GLY A 63 -0.13 8.31 7.29
CA GLY A 63 -0.47 7.01 7.87
C GLY A 63 -0.19 5.86 6.90
N ILE A 64 1.05 5.41 6.83
CA ILE A 64 1.46 4.33 5.91
C ILE A 64 1.47 2.99 6.63
N ARG A 65 0.70 2.05 6.09
CA ARG A 65 0.67 0.66 6.55
C ARG A 65 1.47 -0.22 5.60
N TYR A 66 2.54 -0.81 6.09
CA TYR A 66 3.31 -1.81 5.35
C TYR A 66 2.51 -3.10 5.26
N VAL A 67 2.33 -3.63 4.04
CA VAL A 67 1.61 -4.88 3.81
C VAL A 67 2.59 -6.03 3.68
N ARG A 68 3.52 -5.96 2.70
CA ARG A 68 4.56 -6.97 2.47
C ARG A 68 5.60 -6.47 1.47
N GLN A 69 6.72 -7.18 1.40
CA GLN A 69 7.70 -7.00 0.33
C GLN A 69 7.14 -7.62 -0.97
N TYR A 70 7.30 -6.90 -2.09
CA TYR A 70 6.98 -7.45 -3.42
C TYR A 70 8.21 -8.11 -4.04
N ASN A 71 9.34 -7.39 -4.06
CA ASN A 71 10.64 -7.88 -4.52
C ASN A 71 11.77 -7.15 -3.78
N GLN A 72 13.02 -7.28 -4.27
CA GLN A 72 14.19 -6.66 -3.63
C GLN A 72 14.10 -5.13 -3.53
N SER A 73 13.39 -4.46 -4.45
CA SER A 73 13.34 -3.00 -4.54
C SER A 73 11.99 -2.41 -4.10
N TRP A 74 10.90 -3.18 -4.15
CA TRP A 74 9.54 -2.67 -3.97
C TRP A 74 8.81 -3.33 -2.81
N SER A 75 8.04 -2.51 -2.10
CA SER A 75 7.14 -2.88 -1.03
C SER A 75 5.71 -2.50 -1.37
N ILE A 76 4.76 -3.32 -0.95
CA ILE A 76 3.32 -3.03 -1.03
C ILE A 76 2.91 -2.32 0.24
N VAL A 77 2.26 -1.16 0.09
CA VAL A 77 1.77 -0.34 1.18
C VAL A 77 0.28 -0.04 1.00
N LEU A 78 -0.37 0.29 2.12
CA LEU A 78 -1.76 0.73 2.17
C LEU A 78 -1.81 2.12 2.80
N VAL A 79 -2.33 3.09 2.06
CA VAL A 79 -2.47 4.49 2.48
C VAL A 79 -3.90 4.93 2.17
N ASP A 80 -4.64 5.42 3.17
CA ASP A 80 -6.03 5.89 3.03
C ASP A 80 -6.99 4.90 2.33
N GLY A 81 -6.76 3.60 2.52
CA GLY A 81 -7.57 2.56 1.86
C GLY A 81 -7.11 2.17 0.45
N GLN A 82 -6.11 2.87 -0.11
CA GLN A 82 -5.54 2.57 -1.42
C GLN A 82 -4.24 1.78 -1.29
N VAL A 83 -4.16 0.65 -1.99
CA VAL A 83 -2.95 -0.18 -2.08
C VAL A 83 -2.07 0.32 -3.22
N GLY A 84 -0.76 0.44 -2.97
CA GLY A 84 0.22 0.84 -3.97
C GLY A 84 1.62 0.30 -3.69
N TYR A 85 2.55 0.65 -4.57
CA TYR A 85 3.93 0.21 -4.55
C TYR A 85 4.85 1.38 -4.23
N VAL A 86 5.76 1.18 -3.27
CA VAL A 86 6.78 2.16 -2.89
C VAL A 86 8.14 1.48 -2.88
N LEU A 87 9.19 2.21 -3.26
CA LEU A 87 10.56 1.72 -3.14
C LEU A 87 10.88 1.40 -1.67
N THR A 88 11.34 0.19 -1.40
CA THR A 88 11.64 -0.28 -0.04
C THR A 88 12.69 0.60 0.65
N THR A 89 13.63 1.16 -0.13
CA THR A 89 14.69 2.06 0.35
C THR A 89 14.13 3.39 0.88
N GLU A 90 12.96 3.81 0.42
CA GLU A 90 12.30 5.05 0.82
C GLU A 90 11.52 4.90 2.13
N LEU A 91 11.30 3.66 2.58
CA LEU A 91 10.59 3.37 3.83
C LEU A 91 11.56 3.34 5.02
N GLY A 92 11.12 3.95 6.11
CA GLY A 92 11.72 3.90 7.43
C GLY A 92 11.00 2.89 8.33
N LYS A 93 11.75 2.20 9.18
CA LYS A 93 11.13 1.43 10.27
C LYS A 93 10.68 2.41 11.35
N THR A 94 9.40 2.37 11.71
CA THR A 94 8.94 3.05 12.92
C THR A 94 9.63 2.36 14.10
N LYS A 95 10.45 3.10 14.86
CA LYS A 95 11.01 2.59 16.11
C LYS A 95 9.85 2.39 17.08
N ASN A 96 9.32 1.18 17.14
CA ASN A 96 8.48 0.79 18.27
C ASN A 96 9.37 0.88 19.51
N ASN A 97 9.21 1.94 20.30
CA ASN A 97 9.89 2.06 21.59
C ASN A 97 9.27 1.03 22.54
N THR A 98 9.70 -0.23 22.45
CA THR A 98 9.42 -1.30 23.40
C THR A 98 10.19 -1.06 24.72
N LYS A 99 10.23 0.19 25.20
CA LYS A 99 10.83 0.57 26.49
C LYS A 99 9.79 0.92 27.55
N VAL A 100 8.49 0.93 27.21
CA VAL A 100 7.44 1.45 28.11
C VAL A 100 6.75 0.36 28.95
N MET A 101 6.95 -0.94 28.66
CA MET A 101 6.24 -2.02 29.38
C MET A 101 7.06 -2.77 30.44
N LEU A 102 8.37 -2.49 30.61
CA LEU A 102 9.22 -3.19 31.58
C LEU A 102 9.65 -2.34 32.79
N ALA A 103 8.96 -1.23 33.05
CA ALA A 103 9.29 -0.32 34.16
C ALA A 103 8.12 -0.09 35.14
N ARG A 104 7.25 -1.09 35.30
CA ARG A 104 6.35 -1.17 36.46
C ARG A 104 6.62 -2.47 37.21
N LYS A 105 7.58 -2.44 38.14
CA LYS A 105 7.63 -3.38 39.26
C LYS A 105 8.18 -2.66 40.48
#